data_AF-W4L938-F1
#
_entry.id   AF-W4L938-F1
#
_cell.length_a   1.000
_cell.length_b   1.000
_cell.length_c   1.000
_cell.angle_alpha   90.00
_cell.angle_beta   90.00
_cell.angle_gamma   90.00
#
_symmetry.space_group_name_H-M   'P 1'
#
loop_
_entity.id
_entity.type
_entity.pdbx_description
1 polymer ?
#
loop_
_entity_poly.entity_id
_entity_poly.type
_entity_poly.pdbx_seq_one_letter_code
_entity_poly.pdbx_strand_id
1 'polypeptide(L)'
;MPITSQHISMSYEEWQCLPYQPGWKYEYFDGCAHITPNHQRAVTQAAVTPRRVTPPCTLRPVLASDEADLLQVYMQAFADNQAFCDYTEARFHEAAQKDLWESFHGRRSPLLSASRVAVDARGGAPELIGAALVSRDAGYGPVLDLIFVLPSWHHRGVGTALASEAVNVLVQDSEQTLTSCYQLANVNSQKWHQGFGFVELPDLRYAQVYLRQAQQELYRCEQSGDIVPETHARLAAEVAHWCDRVEALERIDDEQGFWAVHPRMPHW
;
A
#
# COMPACT_ATOMS: atom_id res chain seq x y z
N MET A 1 -9.44 -10.86 -11.40
CA MET A 1 -8.57 -11.99 -11.81
C MET A 1 -7.27 -11.84 -11.04
N PRO A 2 -6.69 -12.94 -10.54
CA PRO A 2 -5.42 -12.87 -9.83
C PRO A 2 -4.34 -12.25 -10.71
N ILE A 3 -3.49 -11.44 -10.11
CA ILE A 3 -2.35 -10.85 -10.81
C ILE A 3 -1.33 -11.95 -11.09
N THR A 4 -0.76 -11.95 -12.29
CA THR A 4 0.31 -12.86 -12.70
C THR A 4 1.51 -12.08 -13.19
N SER A 5 2.69 -12.64 -13.01
CA SER A 5 3.91 -12.14 -13.62
C SER A 5 3.77 -12.15 -15.13
N GLN A 6 4.38 -11.17 -15.79
CA GLN A 6 4.34 -11.05 -17.25
C GLN A 6 5.67 -11.50 -17.84
N HIS A 7 5.58 -12.35 -18.86
CA HIS A 7 6.71 -12.87 -19.61
C HIS A 7 6.45 -12.56 -21.08
N ILE A 8 7.13 -11.55 -21.61
CA ILE A 8 6.82 -10.98 -22.92
C ILE A 8 8.04 -11.16 -23.82
N SER A 9 7.91 -11.95 -24.88
CA SER A 9 8.96 -12.07 -25.90
C SER A 9 9.10 -10.75 -26.65
N MET A 10 10.31 -10.19 -26.64
CA MET A 10 10.64 -8.92 -27.30
C MET A 10 12.15 -8.79 -27.47
N SER A 11 12.59 -7.85 -28.31
CA SER A 11 14.00 -7.51 -28.44
C SER A 11 14.52 -6.76 -27.20
N TYR A 12 15.84 -6.65 -27.07
CA TYR A 12 16.45 -5.89 -25.98
C TYR A 12 16.12 -4.40 -26.11
N GLU A 13 16.13 -3.88 -27.33
CA GLU A 13 15.80 -2.49 -27.65
C GLU A 13 14.34 -2.17 -27.31
N GLU A 14 13.42 -3.10 -27.59
CA GLU A 14 12.01 -2.99 -27.18
C GLU A 14 11.87 -3.01 -25.65
N TRP A 15 12.60 -3.89 -24.96
CA TRP A 15 12.61 -3.96 -23.49
C TRP A 15 13.13 -2.66 -22.85
N GLN A 16 14.20 -2.09 -23.39
CA GLN A 16 14.75 -0.80 -22.96
C GLN A 16 13.76 0.36 -23.13
N CYS A 17 12.69 0.18 -23.92
CA CYS A 17 11.64 1.18 -24.11
C CYS A 17 10.35 0.85 -23.35
N LEU A 18 10.35 -0.14 -22.44
CA LEU A 18 9.16 -0.42 -21.64
C LEU A 18 8.92 0.70 -20.61
N PRO A 19 7.63 1.07 -20.37
CA PRO A 19 7.28 1.96 -19.28
C PRO A 19 7.45 1.23 -17.94
N TYR A 20 8.35 1.72 -17.10
CA TYR A 20 8.58 1.13 -15.78
C TYR A 20 7.53 1.60 -14.79
N GLN A 21 7.07 0.68 -13.94
CA GLN A 21 6.13 0.95 -12.86
C GLN A 21 6.79 0.70 -11.50
N PRO A 22 6.68 1.63 -10.53
CA PRO A 22 7.14 1.40 -9.17
C PRO A 22 6.51 0.15 -8.56
N GLY A 23 7.30 -0.56 -7.75
CA GLY A 23 6.87 -1.82 -7.14
C GLY A 23 6.88 -3.03 -8.07
N TRP A 24 7.27 -2.85 -9.34
CA TRP A 24 7.56 -3.94 -10.29
C TRP A 24 9.05 -4.01 -10.60
N LYS A 25 9.53 -5.23 -10.81
CA LYS A 25 10.89 -5.57 -11.21
C LYS A 25 10.87 -5.95 -12.69
N TYR A 26 11.80 -5.40 -13.45
CA TYR A 26 11.96 -5.64 -14.88
C TYR A 26 13.32 -6.28 -15.11
N GLU A 27 13.33 -7.50 -15.65
CA GLU A 27 14.54 -8.23 -16.02
C GLU A 27 14.45 -8.66 -17.48
N TYR A 28 15.59 -8.79 -18.15
CA TYR A 28 15.66 -9.26 -19.53
C TYR A 28 16.68 -10.39 -19.64
N PHE A 29 16.22 -11.55 -20.09
CA PHE A 29 17.04 -12.70 -20.42
C PHE A 29 16.28 -13.60 -21.39
N ASP A 30 16.98 -14.46 -22.12
CA ASP A 30 16.41 -15.42 -23.07
C ASP A 30 15.42 -14.81 -24.11
N GLY A 31 15.68 -13.57 -24.54
CA GLY A 31 14.82 -12.86 -25.50
C GLY A 31 13.45 -12.46 -24.93
N CYS A 32 13.33 -12.38 -23.60
CA CYS A 32 12.08 -12.12 -22.90
C CYS A 32 12.25 -11.04 -21.82
N ALA A 33 11.24 -10.19 -21.72
CA ALA A 33 11.01 -9.33 -20.57
C ALA A 33 10.30 -10.13 -19.47
N HIS A 34 10.85 -10.11 -18.25
CA HIS A 34 10.26 -10.71 -17.06
C HIS A 34 9.85 -9.58 -16.11
N ILE A 35 8.53 -9.39 -15.96
CA ILE A 35 7.95 -8.33 -15.12
C ILE A 35 7.27 -8.99 -13.92
N THR A 36 7.86 -8.84 -12.75
CA THR A 36 7.45 -9.49 -11.49
C THR A 36 7.29 -8.44 -10.38
N PRO A 37 6.49 -8.64 -9.33
CA PRO A 37 6.43 -7.68 -8.23
C PRO A 37 7.74 -7.60 -7.42
N ASN A 38 8.16 -6.39 -7.03
CA ASN A 38 9.33 -6.15 -6.19
C ASN A 38 8.99 -6.08 -4.69
N HIS A 39 7.72 -6.26 -4.30
CA HIS A 39 7.18 -6.25 -2.92
C HIS A 39 7.64 -5.12 -1.97
N GLN A 40 8.27 -4.07 -2.51
CA GLN A 40 8.69 -2.89 -1.78
C GLN A 40 7.46 -2.16 -1.24
N ARG A 41 7.60 -1.59 -0.05
CA ARG A 41 6.54 -0.87 0.66
C ARG A 41 7.03 0.51 1.05
N ALA A 42 6.10 1.46 1.11
CA ALA A 42 6.33 2.74 1.75
C ALA A 42 5.73 2.69 3.16
N VAL A 43 6.47 3.20 4.15
CA VAL A 43 5.94 3.45 5.50
C VAL A 43 5.41 4.86 5.54
N THR A 44 4.21 5.03 6.06
CA THR A 44 3.52 6.31 6.12
C THR A 44 2.95 6.58 7.50
N GLN A 45 2.77 7.85 7.84
CA GLN A 45 2.15 8.29 9.07
C GLN A 45 1.09 9.35 8.82
N ALA A 46 -0.02 9.27 9.56
CA ALA A 46 -1.02 10.31 9.63
C ALA A 46 -1.12 10.85 11.06
N ALA A 47 -1.37 12.15 11.19
CA ALA A 47 -1.67 12.75 12.49
C ALA A 47 -3.04 12.27 13.00
N VAL A 48 -3.08 11.85 14.26
CA VAL A 48 -4.30 11.46 14.96
C VAL A 48 -5.02 12.72 15.42
N THR A 49 -6.03 13.10 14.66
CA THR A 49 -6.85 14.31 14.89
C THR A 49 -8.32 13.96 14.66
N PRO A 50 -9.28 14.62 15.35
CA PRO A 50 -10.70 14.34 15.17
C PRO A 50 -11.14 14.45 13.70
N ARG A 51 -11.90 13.46 13.24
CA ARG A 51 -12.43 13.40 11.87
C ARG A 51 -13.95 13.28 11.87
N ARG A 52 -14.58 13.98 10.92
CA ARG A 52 -16.01 13.80 10.66
C ARG A 52 -16.24 12.44 10.00
N VAL A 53 -17.17 11.65 10.53
CA VAL A 53 -17.54 10.35 9.97
C VAL A 53 -18.99 10.41 9.50
N THR A 54 -19.24 9.95 8.28
CA THR A 54 -20.59 9.77 7.73
C THR A 54 -20.57 8.45 6.97
N PRO A 55 -20.78 7.33 7.67
CA PRO A 55 -20.53 6.03 7.08
C PRO A 55 -21.74 5.63 6.21
N PRO A 56 -21.51 5.01 5.04
CA PRO A 56 -22.60 4.51 4.17
C PRO A 56 -23.22 3.20 4.68
N CYS A 57 -22.72 2.68 5.81
CA CYS A 57 -23.06 1.40 6.43
C CYS A 57 -22.86 1.50 7.95
N THR A 58 -23.22 0.47 8.69
CA THR A 58 -22.96 0.43 10.14
C THR A 58 -21.48 0.16 10.38
N LEU A 59 -20.85 0.93 11.26
CA LEU A 59 -19.50 0.64 11.76
C LEU A 59 -19.59 0.21 13.22
N ARG A 60 -18.81 -0.80 13.61
CA ARG A 60 -18.73 -1.25 15.00
C ARG A 60 -17.32 -1.74 15.36
N PRO A 61 -16.97 -1.84 16.65
CA PRO A 61 -15.76 -2.51 17.08
C PRO A 61 -15.65 -3.94 16.52
N VAL A 62 -14.42 -4.38 16.25
CA VAL A 62 -14.10 -5.77 15.91
C VAL A 62 -14.38 -6.65 17.13
N LEU A 63 -14.98 -7.82 16.90
CA LEU A 63 -15.18 -8.88 17.87
C LEU A 63 -14.27 -10.07 17.53
N ALA A 64 -13.86 -10.86 18.53
CA ALA A 64 -13.10 -12.07 18.29
C ALA A 64 -13.83 -13.07 17.37
N SER A 65 -15.17 -13.08 17.41
CA SER A 65 -15.99 -13.92 16.54
C SER A 65 -16.00 -13.48 15.07
N ASP A 66 -15.51 -12.29 14.74
CA ASP A 66 -15.51 -11.78 13.36
C ASP A 66 -14.42 -12.43 12.48
N GLU A 67 -13.41 -13.09 13.06
CA GLU A 67 -12.24 -13.61 12.33
C GLU A 67 -12.63 -14.53 11.17
N ALA A 68 -13.52 -15.49 11.41
CA ALA A 68 -13.94 -16.46 10.39
C ALA A 68 -14.67 -15.79 9.22
N ASP A 69 -15.55 -14.83 9.51
CA ASP A 69 -16.33 -14.11 8.51
C ASP A 69 -15.46 -13.12 7.72
N LEU A 70 -14.47 -12.51 8.37
CA LEU A 70 -13.53 -11.58 7.73
C LEU A 70 -12.62 -12.25 6.72
N LEU A 71 -12.33 -13.55 6.83
CA LEU A 71 -11.48 -14.27 5.87
C LEU A 71 -12.05 -14.19 4.45
N GLN A 72 -13.36 -14.39 4.30
CA GLN A 72 -14.02 -14.32 2.99
C GLN A 72 -14.00 -12.90 2.42
N VAL A 73 -14.18 -11.89 3.27
CA VAL A 73 -14.12 -10.48 2.88
C VAL A 73 -12.70 -10.08 2.47
N TYR A 74 -11.70 -10.52 3.23
CA TYR A 74 -10.28 -10.33 2.92
C TYR A 74 -9.93 -10.90 1.55
N MET A 75 -10.27 -12.18 1.32
CA MET A 75 -9.93 -12.86 0.06
C MET A 75 -10.53 -12.15 -1.15
N GLN A 76 -11.78 -11.70 -1.05
CA GLN A 76 -12.42 -10.93 -2.12
C GLN A 76 -11.81 -9.55 -2.31
N ALA A 77 -11.48 -8.85 -1.23
CA ALA A 77 -10.91 -7.51 -1.28
C ALA A 77 -9.46 -7.49 -1.81
N PHE A 78 -8.73 -8.59 -1.68
CA PHE A 78 -7.34 -8.71 -2.09
C PHE A 78 -7.10 -9.67 -3.27
N ALA A 79 -8.17 -10.14 -3.93
CA ALA A 79 -8.09 -11.07 -5.05
C ALA A 79 -7.25 -10.55 -6.24
N ASP A 80 -7.09 -9.23 -6.37
CA ASP A 80 -6.30 -8.54 -7.39
C ASP A 80 -5.08 -7.79 -6.79
N ASN A 81 -4.62 -8.16 -5.60
CA ASN A 81 -3.47 -7.52 -4.97
C ASN A 81 -2.13 -8.13 -5.44
N GLN A 82 -1.15 -7.28 -5.74
CA GLN A 82 0.18 -7.68 -6.22
C GLN A 82 0.97 -8.51 -5.20
N ALA A 83 0.61 -8.42 -3.91
CA ALA A 83 1.16 -9.26 -2.85
C ALA A 83 0.98 -10.76 -3.09
N PHE A 84 -0.08 -11.14 -3.81
CA PHE A 84 -0.47 -12.52 -4.10
C PHE A 84 -0.26 -12.89 -5.57
N CYS A 85 0.62 -12.16 -6.27
CA CYS A 85 0.98 -12.46 -7.65
C CYS A 85 1.46 -13.90 -7.80
N ASP A 86 0.98 -14.59 -8.83
CA ASP A 86 1.29 -16.01 -9.14
C ASP A 86 0.86 -17.01 -8.07
N TYR A 87 0.07 -16.61 -7.08
CA TYR A 87 -0.46 -17.55 -6.09
C TYR A 87 -1.56 -18.39 -6.73
N THR A 88 -1.51 -19.70 -6.46
CA THR A 88 -2.66 -20.57 -6.65
C THR A 88 -3.74 -20.21 -5.63
N GLU A 89 -4.99 -20.58 -5.90
CA GLU A 89 -6.11 -20.34 -4.97
C GLU A 89 -5.83 -20.92 -3.57
N ALA A 90 -5.31 -22.16 -3.50
CA ALA A 90 -4.93 -22.79 -2.23
C ALA A 90 -3.85 -21.99 -1.48
N ARG A 91 -2.79 -21.56 -2.17
CA ARG A 91 -1.72 -20.75 -1.57
C ARG A 91 -2.23 -19.37 -1.12
N PHE A 92 -3.15 -18.76 -1.88
CA PHE A 92 -3.78 -17.50 -1.49
C PHE A 92 -4.64 -17.68 -0.25
N HIS A 93 -5.46 -18.72 -0.19
CA HIS A 93 -6.27 -19.02 0.98
C HIS A 93 -5.41 -19.23 2.24
N GLU A 94 -4.34 -20.03 2.16
CA GLU A 94 -3.40 -20.25 3.27
C GLU A 94 -2.73 -18.95 3.72
N ALA A 95 -2.29 -18.12 2.78
CA ALA A 95 -1.66 -16.84 3.08
C ALA A 95 -2.63 -15.85 3.73
N ALA A 96 -3.85 -15.73 3.21
CA ALA A 96 -4.91 -14.88 3.76
C ALA A 96 -5.30 -15.33 5.18
N GLN A 97 -5.47 -16.63 5.39
CA GLN A 97 -5.75 -17.19 6.70
C GLN A 97 -4.63 -16.87 7.69
N LYS A 98 -3.37 -17.06 7.30
CA LYS A 98 -2.21 -16.74 8.16
C LYS A 98 -2.13 -15.25 8.47
N ASP A 99 -2.34 -14.39 7.48
CA ASP A 99 -2.27 -12.94 7.66
C ASP A 99 -3.36 -12.45 8.63
N LEU A 100 -4.59 -12.93 8.47
CA LEU A 100 -5.67 -12.60 9.40
C LEU A 100 -5.41 -13.17 10.79
N TRP A 101 -4.98 -14.43 10.89
CA TRP A 101 -4.65 -15.07 12.16
C TRP A 101 -3.59 -14.30 12.97
N GLU A 102 -2.55 -13.78 12.31
CA GLU A 102 -1.52 -12.98 12.97
C GLU A 102 -2.08 -11.69 13.61
N SER A 103 -3.19 -11.16 13.09
CA SER A 103 -3.88 -9.99 13.64
C SER A 103 -4.65 -10.32 14.93
N PHE A 104 -5.30 -11.48 14.98
CA PHE A 104 -6.12 -11.90 16.13
C PHE A 104 -5.32 -12.62 17.21
N HIS A 105 -4.32 -13.42 16.83
CA HIS A 105 -3.63 -14.36 17.73
C HIS A 105 -2.10 -14.28 17.67
N GLY A 106 -1.54 -13.72 16.60
CA GLY A 106 -0.09 -13.69 16.39
C GLY A 106 0.59 -12.41 16.87
N ARG A 107 1.66 -12.02 16.18
CA ARG A 107 2.54 -10.92 16.61
C ARG A 107 1.89 -9.54 16.57
N ARG A 108 0.76 -9.40 15.87
CA ARG A 108 0.00 -8.16 15.74
C ARG A 108 -1.15 -8.09 16.74
N SER A 109 -1.36 -9.16 17.50
CA SER A 109 -2.32 -9.25 18.59
C SER A 109 -1.74 -8.65 19.89
N PRO A 110 -2.59 -8.07 20.77
CA PRO A 110 -4.01 -7.85 20.59
C PRO A 110 -4.30 -6.68 19.64
N LEU A 111 -5.40 -6.80 18.88
CA LEU A 111 -5.99 -5.67 18.18
C LEU A 111 -6.35 -4.56 19.19
N LEU A 112 -6.08 -3.32 18.82
CA LEU A 112 -6.49 -2.15 19.58
C LEU A 112 -8.01 -1.99 19.52
N SER A 113 -8.56 -1.36 20.57
CA SER A 113 -9.97 -0.94 20.67
C SER A 113 -10.42 -0.06 19.51
N ALA A 114 -9.48 0.58 18.79
CA ALA A 114 -9.69 1.37 17.59
C ALA A 114 -10.06 0.54 16.35
N SER A 115 -9.86 -0.77 16.35
CA SER A 115 -10.19 -1.63 15.21
C SER A 115 -11.69 -1.63 14.91
N ARG A 116 -12.08 -1.54 13.65
CA ARG A 116 -13.48 -1.43 13.21
C ARG A 116 -13.81 -2.42 12.11
N VAL A 117 -15.05 -2.92 12.11
CA VAL A 117 -15.66 -3.60 10.96
C VAL A 117 -16.82 -2.77 10.40
N ALA A 118 -17.04 -2.91 9.10
CA ALA A 118 -18.18 -2.36 8.38
C ALA A 118 -19.19 -3.48 8.15
N VAL A 119 -20.47 -3.19 8.39
CA VAL A 119 -21.57 -4.14 8.32
C VAL A 119 -22.68 -3.60 7.41
N ASP A 120 -23.09 -4.37 6.40
CA ASP A 120 -24.33 -4.09 5.68
C ASP A 120 -25.51 -4.74 6.40
N ALA A 121 -26.47 -3.91 6.80
CA ALA A 121 -27.71 -4.35 7.45
C ALA A 121 -28.93 -4.33 6.50
N ARG A 122 -28.75 -3.98 5.22
CA ARG A 122 -29.87 -3.80 4.27
C ARG A 122 -30.43 -5.12 3.73
N GLY A 123 -29.69 -6.21 3.84
CA GLY A 123 -30.01 -7.55 3.28
C GLY A 123 -30.71 -8.52 4.22
N GLY A 124 -31.20 -8.07 5.39
CA GLY A 124 -31.81 -8.93 6.40
C GLY A 124 -30.79 -9.44 7.42
N ALA A 125 -29.91 -10.37 7.04
CA ALA A 125 -28.80 -10.80 7.90
C ALA A 125 -27.63 -9.79 7.80
N PRO A 126 -27.06 -9.31 8.91
CA PRO A 126 -25.91 -8.42 8.87
C PRO A 126 -24.69 -9.11 8.26
N GLU A 127 -24.12 -8.53 7.21
CA GLU A 127 -22.94 -9.08 6.52
C GLU A 127 -21.72 -8.16 6.75
N LEU A 128 -20.56 -8.74 7.05
CA LEU A 128 -19.30 -8.00 7.08
C LEU A 128 -18.89 -7.61 5.66
N ILE A 129 -18.60 -6.34 5.43
CA ILE A 129 -18.24 -5.80 4.11
C ILE A 129 -16.85 -5.16 4.08
N GLY A 130 -16.15 -5.12 5.21
CA GLY A 130 -14.80 -4.59 5.30
C GLY A 130 -14.34 -4.42 6.75
N ALA A 131 -13.04 -4.16 6.93
CA ALA A 131 -12.45 -3.89 8.23
C ALA A 131 -11.27 -2.91 8.13
N ALA A 132 -11.01 -2.24 9.25
CA ALA A 132 -9.77 -1.56 9.57
C ALA A 132 -9.23 -2.17 10.87
N LEU A 133 -8.18 -2.97 10.76
CA LEU A 133 -7.54 -3.64 11.89
C LEU A 133 -6.33 -2.81 12.33
N VAL A 134 -6.34 -2.44 13.61
CA VAL A 134 -5.30 -1.60 14.21
C VAL A 134 -4.59 -2.41 15.28
N SER A 135 -3.27 -2.52 15.14
CA SER A 135 -2.37 -3.21 16.07
C SER A 135 -1.45 -2.19 16.75
N ARG A 136 -0.65 -2.67 17.72
CA ARG A 136 0.43 -1.86 18.32
C ARG A 136 1.79 -2.39 17.89
N ASP A 137 2.65 -1.50 17.45
CA ASP A 137 4.05 -1.75 17.17
C ASP A 137 4.94 -1.00 18.17
N ALA A 138 6.04 -1.63 18.58
CA ALA A 138 6.92 -1.09 19.64
C ALA A 138 7.67 0.18 19.22
N GLY A 139 7.94 0.37 17.93
CA GLY A 139 8.64 1.56 17.41
C GLY A 139 7.70 2.65 16.89
N TYR A 140 6.52 2.28 16.40
CA TYR A 140 5.60 3.19 15.73
C TYR A 140 4.32 3.53 16.51
N GLY A 141 4.02 2.80 17.60
CA GLY A 141 2.75 2.95 18.31
C GLY A 141 1.60 2.30 17.54
N PRO A 142 0.43 2.96 17.40
CA PRO A 142 -0.69 2.44 16.61
C PRO A 142 -0.34 2.25 15.13
N VAL A 143 -0.67 1.09 14.58
CA VAL A 143 -0.47 0.73 13.18
C VAL A 143 -1.79 0.29 12.58
N LEU A 144 -2.22 0.95 11.49
CA LEU A 144 -3.27 0.44 10.62
C LEU A 144 -2.65 -0.64 9.75
N ASP A 145 -2.77 -1.87 10.22
CA ASP A 145 -2.10 -3.04 9.64
C ASP A 145 -2.86 -3.60 8.43
N LEU A 146 -4.18 -3.71 8.56
CA LEU A 146 -5.06 -4.12 7.46
C LEU A 146 -6.23 -3.16 7.31
N ILE A 147 -6.43 -2.70 6.08
CA ILE A 147 -7.67 -2.05 5.66
C ILE A 147 -8.15 -2.66 4.36
N PHE A 148 -9.39 -3.16 4.37
CA PHE A 148 -9.97 -3.80 3.21
C PHE A 148 -11.49 -3.67 3.22
N VAL A 149 -12.06 -3.62 2.02
CA VAL A 149 -13.50 -3.46 1.77
C VAL A 149 -13.85 -4.32 0.57
N LEU A 150 -15.01 -4.96 0.58
CA LEU A 150 -15.51 -5.72 -0.57
C LEU A 150 -15.54 -4.85 -1.84
N PRO A 151 -15.13 -5.38 -3.02
CA PRO A 151 -15.09 -4.61 -4.27
C PRO A 151 -16.41 -3.93 -4.64
N SER A 152 -17.56 -4.57 -4.36
CA SER A 152 -18.90 -4.01 -4.62
C SER A 152 -19.23 -2.75 -3.80
N TRP A 153 -18.41 -2.46 -2.78
CA TRP A 153 -18.51 -1.31 -1.88
C TRP A 153 -17.42 -0.27 -2.05
N HIS A 154 -16.49 -0.48 -2.98
CA HIS A 154 -15.45 0.50 -3.31
C HIS A 154 -16.05 1.82 -3.79
N HIS A 155 -15.30 2.90 -3.62
CA HIS A 155 -15.68 4.27 -4.00
C HIS A 155 -16.95 4.83 -3.33
N ARG A 156 -17.46 4.18 -2.27
CA ARG A 156 -18.59 4.67 -1.45
C ARG A 156 -18.16 5.35 -0.14
N GLY A 157 -16.86 5.51 0.07
CA GLY A 157 -16.29 6.11 1.29
C GLY A 157 -16.18 5.15 2.49
N VAL A 158 -16.46 3.84 2.34
CA VAL A 158 -16.40 2.86 3.44
C VAL A 158 -15.02 2.81 4.10
N GLY A 159 -13.95 2.65 3.32
CA GLY A 159 -12.58 2.58 3.85
C GLY A 159 -12.18 3.86 4.59
N THR A 160 -12.50 5.03 4.03
CA THR A 160 -12.28 6.31 4.70
C THR A 160 -13.08 6.44 5.99
N ALA A 161 -14.32 5.97 6.04
CA ALA A 161 -15.15 5.98 7.24
C ALA A 161 -14.59 5.03 8.32
N LEU A 162 -14.17 3.82 7.95
CA LEU A 162 -13.50 2.87 8.84
C LEU A 162 -12.24 3.47 9.48
N ALA A 163 -11.34 4.00 8.66
CA ALA A 163 -10.10 4.60 9.15
C ALA A 163 -10.34 5.87 9.98
N SER A 164 -11.33 6.69 9.60
CA SER A 164 -11.67 7.91 10.37
C SER A 164 -12.25 7.56 11.74
N GLU A 165 -13.09 6.53 11.83
CA GLU A 165 -13.64 6.05 13.09
C GLU A 165 -12.53 5.46 13.98
N ALA A 166 -11.60 4.71 13.40
CA ALA A 166 -10.42 4.22 14.11
C ALA A 166 -9.56 5.38 14.66
N VAL A 167 -9.29 6.41 13.85
CA VAL A 167 -8.57 7.62 14.28
C VAL A 167 -9.29 8.32 15.43
N ASN A 168 -10.62 8.45 15.39
CA ASN A 168 -11.38 9.09 16.47
C ASN A 168 -11.27 8.36 17.81
N VAL A 169 -11.11 7.04 17.79
CA VAL A 169 -10.86 6.25 19.00
C VAL A 169 -9.44 6.49 19.50
N LEU A 170 -8.46 6.50 18.58
CA LEU A 170 -7.07 6.81 18.93
C LEU A 170 -6.91 8.22 19.52
N VAL A 171 -7.73 9.19 19.09
CA VAL A 171 -7.80 10.52 19.73
C VAL A 171 -8.23 10.42 21.19
N GLN A 172 -9.24 9.60 21.50
CA GLN A 172 -9.69 9.38 22.88
C GLN A 172 -8.60 8.72 23.73
N ASP A 173 -7.80 7.86 23.11
CA ASP A 173 -6.63 7.21 23.73
C ASP A 173 -5.39 8.12 23.77
N SER A 174 -5.50 9.39 23.36
CA SER A 174 -4.41 10.39 23.34
C SER A 174 -3.21 10.02 22.46
N GLU A 175 -3.42 9.15 21.48
CA GLU A 175 -2.39 8.81 20.49
C GLU A 175 -2.16 9.99 19.54
N GLN A 176 -0.94 10.12 19.04
CA GLN A 176 -0.52 11.26 18.20
C GLN A 176 -0.39 10.90 16.73
N THR A 177 0.00 9.66 16.44
CA THR A 177 0.31 9.18 15.10
C THR A 177 -0.34 7.82 14.84
N LEU A 178 -0.82 7.64 13.62
CA LEU A 178 -1.22 6.34 13.08
C LEU A 178 -0.27 6.00 11.94
N THR A 179 0.42 4.88 12.06
CA THR A 179 1.35 4.39 11.01
C THR A 179 0.61 3.41 10.09
N SER A 180 0.91 3.40 8.80
CA SER A 180 0.43 2.38 7.88
C SER A 180 1.40 2.19 6.72
N CYS A 181 1.30 1.06 6.02
CA CYS A 181 2.16 0.73 4.90
C CYS A 181 1.33 0.34 3.68
N TYR A 182 1.82 0.70 2.49
CA TYR A 182 1.29 0.17 1.23
C TYR A 182 2.41 -0.36 0.34
N GLN A 183 2.11 -1.32 -0.52
CA GLN A 183 3.03 -1.78 -1.56
C GLN A 183 3.08 -0.78 -2.70
N LEU A 184 4.27 -0.47 -3.22
CA LEU A 184 4.45 0.51 -4.29
C LEU A 184 3.67 0.16 -5.57
N ALA A 185 3.47 -1.14 -5.83
CA ALA A 185 2.70 -1.61 -6.98
C ALA A 185 1.17 -1.40 -6.81
N ASN A 186 0.70 -1.10 -5.60
CA ASN A 186 -0.70 -0.85 -5.29
C ASN A 186 -1.02 0.64 -5.32
N VAL A 187 -1.15 1.18 -6.53
CA VAL A 187 -1.45 2.60 -6.78
C VAL A 187 -2.77 3.05 -6.14
N ASN A 188 -3.76 2.17 -6.03
CA ASN A 188 -5.04 2.48 -5.38
C ASN A 188 -4.85 2.72 -3.88
N SER A 189 -4.06 1.86 -3.22
CA SER A 189 -3.72 2.04 -1.82
C SER A 189 -2.88 3.30 -1.61
N GLN A 190 -1.89 3.58 -2.47
CA GLN A 190 -1.11 4.83 -2.39
C GLN A 190 -2.01 6.08 -2.47
N LYS A 191 -2.88 6.16 -3.48
CA LYS A 191 -3.81 7.28 -3.64
C LYS A 191 -4.75 7.43 -2.45
N TRP A 192 -5.23 6.30 -1.91
CA TRP A 192 -6.08 6.33 -0.72
C TRP A 192 -5.32 6.86 0.51
N HIS A 193 -4.08 6.41 0.75
CA HIS A 193 -3.23 6.89 1.84
C HIS A 193 -3.01 8.40 1.74
N GLN A 194 -2.60 8.88 0.56
CA GLN A 194 -2.39 10.31 0.30
C GLN A 194 -3.69 11.12 0.50
N GLY A 195 -4.80 10.65 -0.06
CA GLY A 195 -6.12 11.30 0.10
C GLY A 195 -6.64 11.28 1.54
N PHE A 196 -6.24 10.30 2.36
CA PHE A 196 -6.56 10.24 3.78
C PHE A 196 -5.64 11.15 4.62
N GLY A 197 -4.53 11.63 4.07
CA GLY A 197 -3.57 12.50 4.76
C GLY A 197 -2.43 11.75 5.44
N PHE A 198 -2.13 10.52 5.02
CA PHE A 198 -0.86 9.88 5.35
C PHE A 198 0.27 10.54 4.58
N VAL A 199 1.41 10.72 5.24
CA VAL A 199 2.66 11.24 4.69
C VAL A 199 3.71 10.14 4.75
N GLU A 200 4.40 9.92 3.63
CA GLU A 200 5.49 8.96 3.53
C GLU A 200 6.67 9.39 4.42
N LEU A 201 7.22 8.45 5.19
CA LEU A 201 8.46 8.66 5.91
C LEU A 201 9.64 8.76 4.94
N PRO A 202 10.75 9.45 5.32
CA PRO A 202 11.97 9.46 4.53
C PRO A 202 12.43 8.03 4.21
N ASP A 203 12.49 7.68 2.92
CA ASP A 203 12.92 6.36 2.45
C ASP A 203 13.81 6.50 1.20
N LEU A 204 15.10 6.21 1.35
CA LEU A 204 16.08 6.32 0.28
C LEU A 204 15.85 5.29 -0.84
N ARG A 205 15.46 4.06 -0.48
CA ARG A 205 15.16 3.02 -1.48
C ARG A 205 13.92 3.37 -2.28
N TYR A 206 12.94 3.98 -1.64
CA TYR A 206 11.76 4.50 -2.32
C TYR A 206 12.14 5.57 -3.34
N ALA A 207 12.89 6.59 -2.92
CA ALA A 207 13.31 7.68 -3.81
C ALA A 207 14.15 7.18 -5.00
N GLN A 208 15.05 6.22 -4.79
CA GLN A 208 15.84 5.61 -5.86
C GLN A 208 14.99 4.87 -6.90
N VAL A 209 13.90 4.21 -6.49
CA VAL A 209 12.98 3.55 -7.43
C VAL A 209 12.26 4.56 -8.31
N TYR A 210 11.77 5.64 -7.72
CA TYR A 210 11.11 6.70 -8.50
C TYR A 210 12.07 7.48 -9.39
N LEU A 211 13.31 7.71 -8.94
CA LEU A 211 14.35 8.28 -9.80
C LEU A 211 14.58 7.40 -11.03
N ARG A 212 14.76 6.08 -10.84
CA ARG A 212 14.94 5.14 -11.95
C ARG A 212 13.75 5.16 -12.90
N GLN A 213 12.53 5.21 -12.36
CA GLN A 213 11.31 5.31 -13.17
C GLN A 213 11.29 6.59 -14.01
N ALA A 214 11.55 7.75 -13.39
CA ALA A 214 11.53 9.04 -14.08
C ALA A 214 12.58 9.11 -15.19
N GLN A 215 13.80 8.61 -14.92
CA GLN A 215 14.87 8.51 -15.91
C GLN A 215 14.48 7.61 -17.09
N GLN A 216 13.88 6.46 -16.79
CA GLN A 216 13.44 5.51 -17.79
C GLN A 216 12.33 6.08 -18.67
N GLU A 217 11.36 6.80 -18.08
CA GLU A 217 10.27 7.41 -18.84
C GLU A 217 10.77 8.54 -19.74
N LEU A 218 11.71 9.37 -19.26
CA LEU A 218 12.38 10.38 -20.08
C LEU A 218 13.11 9.71 -21.26
N TYR A 219 13.96 8.72 -20.98
CA TYR A 219 14.70 7.97 -22.00
C TYR A 219 13.77 7.36 -23.05
N ARG A 220 12.70 6.68 -22.62
CA ARG A 220 11.71 6.05 -23.50
C ARG A 220 11.10 7.07 -24.46
N CYS A 221 10.72 8.24 -23.95
CA CYS A 221 10.11 9.26 -24.79
C CYS A 221 11.12 9.89 -25.77
N GLU A 222 12.38 10.07 -25.35
CA GLU A 222 13.45 10.53 -26.24
C GLU A 222 13.73 9.52 -27.36
N GLN A 223 13.71 8.21 -27.07
CA GLN A 223 13.89 7.16 -28.09
C GLN A 223 12.71 7.10 -29.08
N SER A 224 11.50 7.47 -28.66
CA SER A 224 10.33 7.48 -29.54
C SER A 224 10.36 8.58 -30.61
N GLY A 225 11.22 9.59 -30.47
CA GLY A 225 11.39 10.67 -31.46
C GLY A 225 10.26 11.71 -31.52
N ASP A 226 9.12 11.46 -30.88
CA ASP A 226 7.90 12.29 -30.94
C ASP A 226 7.58 13.01 -29.61
N ILE A 227 8.61 13.42 -28.86
CA ILE A 227 8.38 14.13 -27.60
C ILE A 227 8.14 15.64 -27.81
N VAL A 228 6.96 16.09 -27.41
CA VAL A 228 6.62 17.53 -27.37
C VAL A 228 7.49 18.22 -26.30
N PRO A 229 8.04 19.44 -26.54
CA PRO A 229 8.91 20.12 -25.59
C PRO A 229 8.35 20.26 -24.17
N GLU A 230 7.04 20.42 -24.02
CA GLU A 230 6.37 20.49 -22.73
C GLU A 230 6.46 19.17 -21.95
N THR A 231 6.22 18.03 -22.63
CA THR A 231 6.37 16.70 -22.04
C THR A 231 7.81 16.45 -21.63
N HIS A 232 8.78 16.86 -22.46
CA HIS A 232 10.21 16.74 -22.16
C HIS A 232 10.58 17.53 -20.92
N ALA A 233 10.20 18.81 -20.86
CA ALA A 233 10.45 19.66 -19.71
C ALA A 233 9.82 19.10 -18.43
N ARG A 234 8.59 18.57 -18.51
CA ARG A 234 7.92 17.94 -17.36
C ARG A 234 8.68 16.71 -16.86
N LEU A 235 9.09 15.80 -17.75
CA LEU A 235 9.83 14.59 -17.38
C LEU A 235 11.22 14.92 -16.85
N ALA A 236 11.92 15.88 -17.45
CA ALA A 236 13.21 16.36 -16.96
C ALA A 236 13.09 16.98 -15.56
N ALA A 237 12.03 17.76 -15.30
CA ALA A 237 11.76 18.30 -13.97
C ALA A 237 11.46 17.20 -12.95
N GLU A 238 10.76 16.13 -13.35
CA GLU A 238 10.51 14.97 -12.50
C GLU A 238 11.80 14.21 -12.16
N VAL A 239 12.70 14.01 -13.13
CA VAL A 239 14.05 13.46 -12.88
C VAL A 239 14.83 14.33 -11.90
N ALA A 240 14.88 15.64 -12.14
CA ALA A 240 15.59 16.58 -11.26
C ALA A 240 15.04 16.53 -9.82
N HIS A 241 13.72 16.54 -9.67
CA HIS A 241 13.06 16.41 -8.38
C HIS A 241 13.50 15.16 -7.60
N TRP A 242 13.53 14.00 -8.27
CA TRP A 242 13.93 12.76 -7.63
C TRP A 242 15.44 12.65 -7.38
N CYS A 243 16.28 13.24 -8.24
CA CYS A 243 17.72 13.40 -7.97
C CYS A 243 17.94 14.20 -6.69
N ASP A 244 17.35 15.40 -6.59
CA ASP A 244 17.46 16.27 -5.41
C ASP A 244 16.98 15.54 -4.15
N ARG A 245 15.92 14.73 -4.27
CA ARG A 245 15.37 13.94 -3.17
C ARG A 245 16.32 12.83 -2.72
N VAL A 246 16.94 12.10 -3.66
CA VAL A 246 17.95 11.08 -3.36
C VAL A 246 19.15 11.72 -2.67
N GLU A 247 19.71 12.80 -3.22
CA GLU A 247 20.86 13.50 -2.62
C GLU A 247 20.54 14.07 -1.22
N ALA A 248 19.32 14.56 -1.01
CA ALA A 248 18.88 15.01 0.31
C ALA A 248 18.79 13.85 1.32
N LEU A 249 18.34 12.67 0.89
CA LEU A 249 18.23 11.48 1.74
C LEU A 249 19.60 10.86 2.02
N GLU A 250 20.52 10.83 1.05
CA GLU A 250 21.90 10.39 1.24
C GLU A 250 22.63 11.28 2.26
N ARG A 251 22.42 12.61 2.21
CA ARG A 251 22.94 13.50 3.26
C ARG A 251 22.37 13.20 4.65
N ILE A 252 21.08 12.89 4.75
CA ILE A 252 20.49 12.48 6.03
C ILE A 252 21.06 11.14 6.50
N ASP A 253 21.31 10.19 5.60
CA ASP A 253 21.98 8.92 5.92
C ASP A 253 23.39 9.16 6.49
N ASP A 254 24.18 10.02 5.85
CA ASP A 254 25.52 10.37 6.30
C ASP A 254 25.52 11.09 7.67
N GLU A 255 24.55 11.99 7.91
CA GLU A 255 24.49 12.82 9.12
C GLU A 255 23.81 12.12 10.31
N GLN A 256 22.78 11.33 10.05
CA GLN A 256 21.87 10.78 11.08
C GLN A 256 21.84 9.24 11.09
N GLY A 257 22.47 8.60 10.10
CA GLY A 257 22.62 7.15 9.97
C GLY A 257 21.46 6.45 9.28
N PHE A 258 21.73 5.20 8.89
CA PHE A 258 20.86 4.30 8.13
C PHE A 258 19.37 4.36 8.49
N TRP A 259 19.04 4.32 9.79
CA TRP A 259 17.64 4.25 10.23
C TRP A 259 16.84 5.53 10.00
N ALA A 260 17.48 6.67 9.71
CA ALA A 260 16.80 7.92 9.40
C ALA A 260 16.16 7.93 8.01
N VAL A 261 16.64 7.09 7.07
CA VAL A 261 16.14 6.99 5.69
C VAL A 261 15.80 5.57 5.25
N HIS A 262 15.75 4.64 6.19
CA HIS A 262 15.34 3.26 5.98
C HIS A 262 14.32 2.87 7.06
N PRO A 263 13.06 3.33 6.93
CA PRO A 263 12.06 3.10 7.95
C PRO A 263 11.84 1.59 8.12
N ARG A 264 11.84 1.14 9.38
CA ARG A 264 11.56 -0.26 9.70
C ARG A 264 10.15 -0.59 9.25
N MET A 265 9.94 -1.77 8.70
CA MET A 265 8.59 -2.25 8.46
C MET A 265 7.91 -2.57 9.82
N PRO A 266 6.68 -2.09 10.07
CA PRO A 266 5.93 -2.48 11.26
C PRO A 266 5.79 -4.00 11.37
N HIS A 267 5.83 -4.52 12.60
CA HIS A 267 5.66 -5.95 12.92
C HIS A 267 6.68 -6.92 12.27
N TRP A 268 7.82 -6.40 11.80
CA TRP A 268 9.00 -7.20 11.42
C TRP A 268 9.84 -7.55 12.64
#